data_AF-W7J611-F1
#
_entry.id   AF-W7J611-F1
#
_cell.length_a   1.000
_cell.length_b   1.000
_cell.length_c   1.000
_cell.angle_alpha   90.00
_cell.angle_beta   90.00
_cell.angle_gamma   90.00
#
_symmetry.space_group_name_H-M   'P 1'
#
loop_
_entity.id
_entity.type
_entity.pdbx_description
1 polymer ?
#
loop_
_entity_poly.entity_id
_entity_poly.type
_entity_poly.pdbx_seq_one_letter_code
_entity_poly.pdbx_strand_id
1 'polypeptide(L)'
;MTTVSALARLHAARNMAAEPLTRFRHRHLSDRPLVVIPLTMAGEAGTPLAAMVGNNRRAPTLLVVGQPRNRDQRFAFAAALGRLVMDHIDSCRQDRRQLTPKVSGYTRTPQLLVPNPGGVKALADLGRVCRYRQTTGDHAVPGIVPELGKWLTFLAEQAEQAGTSMLLAVTDLLAEHWATGQSALEDRNLASIMAWIEPPSGLTVAQALEDAENPTVWPPAGPTTSPEFDNTYLSTAIKRFDAARAAGDPAAIATAQADLHDLIGAQIKPTWRMMWDAIALLRGVAEAPRTSTRLAQDRKAFTGYSDYQESEDPRPQRRRDDAIGAARRLSRLERAQADFEADMAFDDPFVLADRRSAGEAFAGEVVEAEPGRVVVSAANRRTLRPRATIRTLDPTRLADGTTLISPTMGASHKAVVISTTPDGAASLVEVEVTAGMGGVKSPNTGNIPTAGQSIAYLPDPGWRPWPVFPERDDAPWTHTTDTPGSDAPAPDETAAEAWGDDS
;
A
#
# COMPACT_ATOMS: atom_id res chain seq x y z
N MET A 1 2.90 -12.56 13.78
CA MET A 1 1.49 -12.65 14.20
C MET A 1 1.48 -12.67 15.71
N THR A 2 0.72 -11.77 16.30
CA THR A 2 0.52 -11.59 17.73
C THR A 2 -0.59 -12.52 18.26
N THR A 3 -0.73 -12.64 19.57
CA THR A 3 -1.72 -13.52 20.19
C THR A 3 -3.15 -13.09 19.89
N VAL A 4 -3.45 -11.78 19.87
CA VAL A 4 -4.83 -11.30 19.61
C VAL A 4 -5.22 -11.49 18.15
N SER A 5 -4.34 -11.16 17.20
CA SER A 5 -4.61 -11.41 15.78
C SER A 5 -4.77 -12.90 15.45
N ALA A 6 -3.99 -13.78 16.10
CA ALA A 6 -4.16 -15.22 15.98
C ALA A 6 -5.50 -15.70 16.57
N LEU A 7 -5.91 -15.17 17.74
CA LEU A 7 -7.20 -15.48 18.35
C LEU A 7 -8.37 -15.03 17.47
N ALA A 8 -8.30 -13.84 16.87
CA ALA A 8 -9.31 -13.33 15.95
C ALA A 8 -9.49 -14.25 14.74
N ARG A 9 -8.39 -14.74 14.15
CA ARG A 9 -8.43 -15.72 13.05
C ARG A 9 -9.06 -17.06 13.48
N LEU A 10 -8.75 -17.54 14.69
CA LEU A 10 -9.36 -18.75 15.24
C LEU A 10 -10.85 -18.59 15.51
N HIS A 11 -11.26 -17.43 16.03
CA HIS A 11 -12.68 -17.09 16.21
C HIS A 11 -13.39 -17.01 14.87
N ALA A 12 -12.78 -16.38 13.86
CA ALA A 12 -13.34 -16.30 12.54
C ALA A 12 -13.57 -17.71 11.95
N ALA A 13 -12.55 -18.57 12.01
CA ALA A 13 -12.66 -19.96 11.57
C ALA A 13 -13.74 -20.75 12.33
N ARG A 14 -13.84 -20.58 13.65
CA ARG A 14 -14.81 -21.30 14.49
C ARG A 14 -16.24 -20.84 14.23
N ASN A 15 -16.45 -19.54 14.06
CA ASN A 15 -17.76 -18.91 13.95
C ASN A 15 -18.23 -18.79 12.50
N MET A 16 -17.36 -19.09 11.52
CA MET A 16 -17.62 -18.88 10.09
C MET A 16 -18.07 -17.45 9.78
N ALA A 17 -17.38 -16.47 10.35
CA ALA A 17 -17.63 -15.05 10.15
C ALA A 17 -16.32 -14.25 10.32
N ALA A 18 -16.07 -13.24 9.48
CA ALA A 18 -14.90 -12.39 9.66
C ALA A 18 -14.96 -11.57 10.95
N GLU A 19 -13.81 -11.41 11.61
CA GLU A 19 -13.68 -10.66 12.87
C GLU A 19 -12.89 -9.35 12.62
N PRO A 20 -13.38 -8.18 13.05
CA PRO A 20 -12.63 -6.93 12.90
C PRO A 20 -11.32 -6.96 13.70
N LEU A 21 -10.20 -6.68 13.02
CA LEU A 21 -8.86 -6.52 13.62
C LEU A 21 -8.58 -5.09 14.07
N THR A 22 -9.21 -4.11 13.42
CA THR A 22 -9.04 -2.69 13.70
C THR A 22 -10.41 -2.04 13.89
N ARG A 23 -10.46 -0.95 14.66
CA ARG A 23 -11.67 -0.12 14.79
C ARG A 23 -11.79 0.86 13.63
N PHE A 24 -10.66 1.32 13.10
CA PHE A 24 -10.59 2.33 12.07
C PHE A 24 -9.94 1.80 10.80
N ARG A 25 -10.27 2.44 9.67
CA ARG A 25 -9.52 2.31 8.43
C ARG A 25 -8.33 3.26 8.51
N HIS A 26 -7.11 2.73 8.42
CA HIS A 26 -5.87 3.50 8.58
C HIS A 26 -5.31 4.07 7.26
N ARG A 27 -5.92 3.68 6.13
CA ARG A 27 -5.65 4.19 4.79
C ARG A 27 -6.70 5.20 4.35
N HIS A 28 -6.28 6.23 3.64
CA HIS A 28 -7.20 7.17 3.03
C HIS A 28 -7.92 6.47 1.87
N LEU A 29 -9.23 6.69 1.74
CA LEU A 29 -10.01 6.18 0.61
C LEU A 29 -10.70 7.36 -0.06
N SER A 30 -10.24 7.68 -1.26
CA SER A 30 -10.76 8.77 -2.08
C SER A 30 -12.25 8.55 -2.39
N ASP A 31 -13.00 9.64 -2.55
CA ASP A 31 -14.37 9.58 -3.06
C ASP A 31 -14.43 9.10 -4.52
N ARG A 32 -13.34 9.32 -5.27
CA ARG A 32 -13.24 9.00 -6.71
C ARG A 32 -11.91 8.29 -7.01
N PRO A 33 -11.68 7.08 -6.47
CA PRO A 33 -10.49 6.31 -6.81
C PRO A 33 -10.58 5.85 -8.27
N LEU A 34 -9.43 5.66 -8.91
CA LEU A 34 -9.35 4.98 -10.20
C LEU A 34 -9.17 3.47 -9.96
N VAL A 35 -10.21 2.69 -10.22
CA VAL A 35 -10.11 1.22 -10.19
C VAL A 35 -9.44 0.76 -11.48
N VAL A 36 -8.41 -0.09 -11.35
CA VAL A 36 -7.68 -0.67 -12.47
C VAL A 36 -7.58 -2.18 -12.23
N ILE A 37 -8.18 -2.98 -13.10
CA ILE A 37 -8.12 -4.44 -13.05
C ILE A 37 -7.30 -4.92 -14.26
N PRO A 38 -5.98 -5.09 -14.10
CA PRO A 38 -5.14 -5.57 -15.19
C PRO A 38 -5.29 -7.08 -15.35
N LEU A 39 -5.28 -7.55 -16.60
CA LEU A 39 -5.06 -8.94 -16.97
C LEU A 39 -3.80 -9.09 -17.81
N THR A 40 -3.05 -10.15 -17.56
CA THR A 40 -1.86 -10.58 -18.28
C THR A 40 -2.05 -12.02 -18.75
N MET A 41 -1.46 -12.39 -19.88
CA MET A 41 -1.48 -13.79 -20.31
C MET A 41 -0.74 -14.68 -19.30
N ALA A 42 -1.26 -15.88 -19.04
CA ALA A 42 -0.53 -16.86 -18.25
C ALA A 42 0.77 -17.29 -18.95
N GLY A 43 1.84 -17.45 -18.18
CA GLY A 43 3.14 -17.93 -18.70
C GLY A 43 4.03 -16.89 -19.39
N GLU A 44 3.51 -15.73 -19.81
CA GLU A 44 4.30 -14.64 -20.39
C GLU A 44 4.35 -13.42 -19.44
N ALA A 45 5.40 -13.33 -18.63
CA ALA A 45 5.52 -12.29 -17.61
C ALA A 45 5.49 -10.87 -18.22
N GLY A 46 4.49 -10.07 -17.84
CA GLY A 46 4.39 -8.66 -18.22
C GLY A 46 3.74 -8.38 -19.58
N THR A 47 3.24 -9.40 -20.29
CA THR A 47 2.47 -9.18 -21.53
C THR A 47 1.02 -8.80 -21.20
N PRO A 48 0.58 -7.56 -21.50
CA PRO A 48 -0.79 -7.14 -21.21
C PRO A 48 -1.78 -7.89 -22.11
N LEU A 49 -2.87 -8.37 -21.52
CA LEU A 49 -4.01 -8.96 -22.22
C LEU A 49 -5.18 -7.97 -22.25
N ALA A 50 -5.53 -7.40 -21.10
CA ALA A 50 -6.63 -6.47 -20.97
C ALA A 50 -6.50 -5.61 -19.71
N ALA A 51 -7.31 -4.55 -19.61
CA ALA A 51 -7.55 -3.85 -18.37
C ALA A 51 -8.96 -3.29 -18.34
N MET A 52 -9.66 -3.46 -17.22
CA MET A 52 -10.89 -2.72 -16.94
C MET A 52 -10.57 -1.55 -16.00
N VAL A 53 -10.94 -0.34 -16.42
CA VAL A 53 -10.51 0.91 -15.77
C VAL A 53 -11.68 1.87 -15.62
N GLY A 54 -11.74 2.57 -14.49
CA GLY A 54 -12.68 3.68 -14.31
C GLY A 54 -12.83 4.12 -12.86
N ASN A 55 -13.54 5.23 -12.68
CA ASN A 55 -13.81 5.84 -11.36
C ASN A 55 -15.31 5.79 -10.98
N ASN A 56 -16.11 5.04 -11.75
CA ASN A 56 -17.55 4.89 -11.55
C ASN A 56 -17.97 3.45 -11.78
N ARG A 57 -18.59 2.84 -10.76
CA ARG A 57 -19.12 1.47 -10.79
C ARG A 57 -19.91 1.13 -12.06
N ARG A 58 -20.71 2.06 -12.58
CA ARG A 58 -21.63 1.84 -13.72
C ARG A 58 -21.04 2.18 -15.09
N ALA A 59 -19.83 2.73 -15.16
CA ALA A 59 -19.20 3.14 -16.41
C ALA A 59 -17.73 2.68 -16.48
N PRO A 60 -17.47 1.35 -16.47
CA PRO A 60 -16.13 0.84 -16.74
C PRO A 60 -15.75 1.03 -18.22
N THR A 61 -14.45 1.28 -18.46
CA THR A 61 -13.84 1.16 -19.77
C THR A 61 -13.02 -0.12 -19.83
N LEU A 62 -13.34 -1.01 -20.77
CA LEU A 62 -12.58 -2.24 -21.02
C LEU A 62 -11.65 -2.06 -22.22
N LEU A 63 -10.35 -2.19 -21.98
CA LEU A 63 -9.30 -2.19 -22.98
C LEU A 63 -8.81 -3.63 -23.19
N VAL A 64 -8.66 -4.06 -24.44
CA VAL A 64 -8.26 -5.42 -24.82
C VAL A 64 -7.14 -5.36 -25.86
N VAL A 65 -6.14 -6.23 -25.70
CA VAL A 65 -5.10 -6.48 -26.71
C VAL A 65 -5.56 -7.64 -27.58
N GLY A 66 -5.78 -7.38 -28.88
CA GLY A 66 -6.28 -8.41 -29.80
C GLY A 66 -5.31 -9.57 -29.97
N GLN A 67 -4.05 -9.26 -30.22
CA GLN A 67 -2.94 -10.22 -30.28
C GLN A 67 -1.83 -9.79 -29.32
N PRO A 68 -1.77 -10.37 -28.09
CA PRO A 68 -0.81 -9.98 -27.05
C PRO A 68 0.67 -10.10 -27.45
N ARG A 69 1.00 -10.94 -28.43
CA ARG A 69 2.36 -11.06 -28.96
C ARG A 69 2.75 -9.92 -29.90
N ASN A 70 1.77 -9.22 -30.47
CA ASN A 70 2.01 -8.11 -31.38
C ASN A 70 2.45 -6.85 -30.61
N ARG A 71 3.67 -6.37 -30.90
CA ARG A 71 4.28 -5.20 -30.25
C ARG A 71 3.44 -3.93 -30.41
N ASP A 72 2.93 -3.65 -31.61
CA ASP A 72 2.19 -2.42 -31.89
C ASP A 72 0.86 -2.39 -31.14
N GLN A 73 0.17 -3.54 -31.08
CA GLN A 73 -1.07 -3.65 -30.30
C GLN A 73 -0.83 -3.47 -28.79
N ARG A 74 0.28 -3.99 -28.26
CA ARG A 74 0.67 -3.75 -26.85
C ARG A 74 0.88 -2.26 -26.56
N PHE A 75 1.52 -1.52 -27.47
CA PHE A 75 1.71 -0.07 -27.28
C PHE A 75 0.47 0.75 -27.56
N ALA A 76 -0.40 0.33 -28.48
CA ALA A 76 -1.72 0.93 -28.66
C ALA A 76 -2.57 0.79 -27.39
N PHE A 77 -2.54 -0.39 -26.76
CA PHE A 77 -3.14 -0.63 -25.46
C PHE A 77 -2.53 0.26 -24.36
N ALA A 78 -1.19 0.30 -24.26
CA ALA A 78 -0.51 1.15 -23.28
C ALA A 78 -0.85 2.63 -23.49
N ALA A 79 -0.99 3.09 -24.73
CA ALA A 79 -1.41 4.45 -25.02
C ALA A 79 -2.87 4.71 -24.62
N ALA A 80 -3.77 3.75 -24.83
CA ALA A 80 -5.17 3.85 -24.41
C ALA A 80 -5.32 3.85 -22.88
N LEU A 81 -4.62 2.97 -22.19
CA LEU A 81 -4.55 2.96 -20.73
C LEU A 81 -3.90 4.24 -20.20
N GLY A 82 -2.86 4.70 -20.90
CA GLY A 82 -2.14 5.94 -20.62
C GLY A 82 -3.08 7.13 -20.54
N ARG A 83 -3.96 7.30 -21.52
CA ARG A 83 -4.97 8.37 -21.50
C ARG A 83 -5.82 8.33 -20.24
N LEU A 84 -6.41 7.18 -19.89
CA LEU A 84 -7.30 7.07 -18.72
C LEU A 84 -6.58 7.33 -17.39
N VAL A 85 -5.36 6.81 -17.24
CA VAL A 85 -4.56 6.96 -16.01
C VAL A 85 -4.03 8.39 -15.89
N MET A 86 -3.51 8.96 -16.99
CA MET A 86 -3.00 10.33 -17.01
C MET A 86 -4.13 11.34 -16.81
N ASP A 87 -5.30 11.15 -17.42
CA ASP A 87 -6.47 12.00 -17.17
C ASP A 87 -6.83 12.05 -15.67
N HIS A 88 -6.72 10.90 -14.97
CA HIS A 88 -6.94 10.85 -13.52
C HIS A 88 -5.83 11.58 -12.74
N ILE A 89 -4.57 11.36 -13.09
CA ILE A 89 -3.41 12.00 -12.45
C ILE A 89 -3.47 13.52 -12.64
N ASP A 90 -3.72 13.98 -13.87
CA ASP A 90 -3.81 15.40 -14.21
C ASP A 90 -5.00 16.07 -13.55
N SER A 91 -6.11 15.36 -13.34
CA SER A 91 -7.21 15.87 -12.50
C SER A 91 -6.77 16.18 -11.05
N CYS A 92 -5.76 15.50 -10.54
CA CYS A 92 -5.18 15.77 -9.22
C CYS A 92 -4.14 16.91 -9.25
N ARG A 93 -3.63 17.26 -10.44
CA ARG A 93 -2.68 18.37 -10.68
C ARG A 93 -3.36 19.72 -10.94
N GLN A 94 -4.68 19.83 -10.76
CA GLN A 94 -5.42 21.07 -11.04
C GLN A 94 -5.37 22.10 -9.89
N ASP A 95 -5.44 21.66 -8.63
CA ASP A 95 -5.47 22.55 -7.45
C ASP A 95 -4.13 22.52 -6.72
N ARG A 96 -3.27 23.50 -7.03
CA ARG A 96 -1.98 23.73 -6.37
C ARG A 96 -2.10 24.94 -5.44
N ARG A 97 -1.75 24.76 -4.17
CA ARG A 97 -1.81 25.83 -3.16
C ARG A 97 -0.44 26.16 -2.61
N GLN A 98 -0.25 27.44 -2.28
CA GLN A 98 0.91 27.90 -1.54
C GLN A 98 0.76 27.46 -0.07
N LEU A 99 1.67 26.62 0.42
CA LEU A 99 1.71 26.13 1.80
C LEU A 99 2.58 27.04 2.67
N THR A 100 3.66 27.55 2.10
CA THR A 100 4.54 28.58 2.70
C THR A 100 5.04 29.51 1.58
N PRO A 101 5.67 30.66 1.88
CA PRO A 101 6.20 31.54 0.84
C PRO A 101 7.13 30.85 -0.17
N LYS A 102 7.81 29.77 0.24
CA LYS A 102 8.77 29.01 -0.59
C LYS A 102 8.28 27.63 -1.03
N VAL A 103 7.11 27.19 -0.57
CA VAL A 103 6.61 25.83 -0.83
C VAL A 103 5.16 25.91 -1.28
N SER A 104 4.90 25.38 -2.46
CA SER A 104 3.55 25.10 -2.95
C SER A 104 3.40 23.61 -3.19
N GLY A 105 2.17 23.11 -3.17
CA GLY A 105 1.91 21.71 -3.49
C GLY A 105 0.46 21.43 -3.82
N TYR A 106 0.23 20.30 -4.46
CA TYR A 106 -1.10 19.88 -4.86
C TYR A 106 -1.95 19.52 -3.64
N THR A 107 -3.25 19.80 -3.72
CA THR A 107 -4.21 19.51 -2.64
C THR A 107 -4.73 18.09 -2.64
N ARG A 108 -4.58 17.41 -3.77
CA ARG A 108 -5.03 16.04 -4.02
C ARG A 108 -3.86 15.16 -4.44
N THR A 109 -4.05 13.86 -4.28
CA THR A 109 -3.17 12.80 -4.77
C THR A 109 -3.99 11.82 -5.60
N PRO A 110 -3.38 11.21 -6.63
CA PRO A 110 -4.02 10.12 -7.34
C PRO A 110 -4.18 8.93 -6.41
N GLN A 111 -5.29 8.20 -6.54
CA GLN A 111 -5.49 6.92 -5.85
C GLN A 111 -5.93 5.88 -6.86
N LEU A 112 -5.08 4.88 -7.05
CA LEU A 112 -5.34 3.71 -7.88
C LEU A 112 -5.62 2.51 -6.99
N LEU A 113 -6.70 1.80 -7.28
CA LEU A 113 -7.07 0.57 -6.59
C LEU A 113 -7.03 -0.61 -7.55
N VAL A 114 -6.31 -1.65 -7.16
CA VAL A 114 -6.22 -2.92 -7.89
C VAL A 114 -6.79 -4.05 -7.03
N PRO A 115 -7.21 -5.19 -7.60
CA PRO A 115 -7.83 -6.25 -6.80
C PRO A 115 -6.92 -6.82 -5.72
N ASN A 116 -5.68 -7.14 -6.08
CA ASN A 116 -4.73 -7.86 -5.24
C ASN A 116 -3.28 -7.39 -5.52
N PRO A 117 -2.28 -7.84 -4.73
CA PRO A 117 -0.87 -7.48 -4.95
C PRO A 117 -0.34 -7.84 -6.34
N GLY A 118 -0.91 -8.86 -7.00
CA GLY A 118 -0.58 -9.20 -8.38
C GLY A 118 -0.91 -8.05 -9.35
N GLY A 119 -2.00 -7.33 -9.12
CA GLY A 119 -2.34 -6.12 -9.88
C GLY A 119 -1.30 -5.01 -9.73
N VAL A 120 -0.76 -4.79 -8.52
CA VAL A 120 0.33 -3.83 -8.28
C VAL A 120 1.56 -4.23 -9.10
N LYS A 121 1.92 -5.52 -9.04
CA LYS A 121 3.04 -6.05 -9.83
C LYS A 121 2.82 -5.89 -11.33
N ALA A 122 1.62 -6.16 -11.85
CA ALA A 122 1.32 -6.02 -13.27
C ALA A 122 1.47 -4.57 -13.75
N LEU A 123 1.04 -3.58 -12.96
CA LEU A 123 1.26 -2.17 -13.26
C LEU A 123 2.75 -1.78 -13.17
N ALA A 124 3.49 -2.34 -12.21
CA ALA A 124 4.93 -2.14 -12.11
C ALA A 124 5.70 -2.71 -13.32
N ASP A 125 5.32 -3.90 -13.79
CA ASP A 125 5.87 -4.52 -14.99
C ASP A 125 5.56 -3.71 -16.25
N LEU A 126 4.31 -3.23 -16.39
CA LEU A 126 3.94 -2.32 -17.49
C LEU A 126 4.75 -1.01 -17.43
N GLY A 127 4.92 -0.44 -16.24
CA GLY A 127 5.76 0.73 -16.00
C GLY A 127 7.19 0.55 -16.50
N ARG A 128 7.80 -0.62 -16.22
CA ARG A 128 9.13 -1.02 -16.70
C ARG A 128 9.20 -1.11 -18.22
N VAL A 129 8.20 -1.72 -18.86
CA VAL A 129 8.16 -1.90 -20.32
C VAL A 129 8.00 -0.57 -21.06
N CYS A 130 7.31 0.40 -20.47
CA CYS A 130 6.94 1.65 -21.12
C CYS A 130 7.93 2.81 -20.91
N ARG A 131 8.53 2.97 -19.71
CA ARG A 131 9.19 4.24 -19.31
C ARG A 131 10.40 4.70 -20.13
N TYR A 132 11.04 3.77 -20.85
CA TYR A 132 12.23 4.04 -21.67
C TYR A 132 11.95 4.07 -23.18
N ARG A 133 10.67 3.98 -23.59
CA ARG A 133 10.34 3.96 -25.01
C ARG A 133 10.57 5.33 -25.66
N GLN A 134 11.12 5.31 -26.86
CA GLN A 134 11.40 6.50 -27.64
C GLN A 134 10.16 6.95 -28.41
N THR A 135 9.98 8.25 -28.54
CA THR A 135 8.87 8.89 -29.26
C THR A 135 9.22 9.30 -30.68
N THR A 136 10.45 9.02 -31.10
CA THR A 136 11.01 9.32 -32.43
C THR A 136 11.81 8.12 -32.94
N GLY A 137 12.06 8.08 -34.25
CA GLY A 137 12.75 6.97 -34.93
C GLY A 137 11.82 5.87 -35.43
N ASP A 138 12.40 4.83 -36.01
CA ASP A 138 11.68 3.77 -36.74
C ASP A 138 10.71 2.94 -35.87
N HIS A 139 10.90 2.96 -34.56
CA HIS A 139 10.08 2.25 -33.58
C HIS A 139 9.44 3.18 -32.55
N ALA A 140 9.12 4.41 -32.98
CA ALA A 140 8.49 5.43 -32.16
C ALA A 140 7.15 4.95 -31.58
N VAL A 141 6.92 5.24 -30.31
CA VAL A 141 5.62 5.05 -29.65
C VAL A 141 4.98 6.40 -29.33
N PRO A 142 3.65 6.48 -29.15
CA PRO A 142 2.99 7.70 -28.69
C PRO A 142 3.60 8.23 -27.38
N GLY A 143 3.76 9.56 -27.25
CA GLY A 143 4.41 10.19 -26.10
C GLY A 143 3.83 9.86 -24.73
N ILE A 144 2.53 9.56 -24.68
CA ILE A 144 1.84 9.14 -23.45
C ILE A 144 2.30 7.77 -22.94
N VAL A 145 2.91 6.92 -23.79
CA VAL A 145 3.41 5.60 -23.38
C VAL A 145 4.58 5.72 -22.40
N PRO A 146 5.70 6.40 -22.73
CA PRO A 146 6.77 6.59 -21.76
C PRO A 146 6.34 7.42 -20.54
N GLU A 147 5.43 8.39 -20.71
CA GLU A 147 4.86 9.15 -19.60
C GLU A 147 4.09 8.26 -18.61
N LEU A 148 3.17 7.42 -19.10
CA LEU A 148 2.50 6.40 -18.30
C LEU A 148 3.53 5.51 -17.59
N GLY A 149 4.57 5.09 -18.32
CA GLY A 149 5.62 4.23 -17.77
C GLY A 149 6.31 4.84 -16.55
N LYS A 150 6.64 6.14 -16.63
CA LYS A 150 7.26 6.90 -15.54
C LYS A 150 6.32 7.00 -14.33
N TRP A 151 5.04 7.33 -14.56
CA TRP A 151 4.04 7.44 -13.49
C TRP A 151 3.68 6.12 -12.82
N LEU A 152 3.50 5.03 -13.58
CA LEU A 152 3.28 3.70 -13.00
C LEU A 152 4.49 3.24 -12.20
N THR A 153 5.71 3.56 -12.65
CA THR A 153 6.94 3.26 -11.88
C THR A 153 6.94 4.02 -10.56
N PHE A 154 6.61 5.32 -10.56
CA PHE A 154 6.46 6.11 -9.34
C PHE A 154 5.42 5.50 -8.40
N LEU A 155 4.20 5.24 -8.88
CA LEU A 155 3.12 4.69 -8.06
C LEU A 155 3.46 3.31 -7.48
N ALA A 156 4.12 2.45 -8.24
CA ALA A 156 4.59 1.14 -7.76
C ALA A 156 5.66 1.28 -6.67
N GLU A 157 6.61 2.20 -6.82
CA GLU A 157 7.61 2.50 -5.78
C GLU A 157 6.97 3.12 -4.52
N GLN A 158 5.89 3.89 -4.69
CA GLN A 158 5.12 4.42 -3.58
C GLN A 158 4.34 3.32 -2.85
N ALA A 159 3.77 2.35 -3.57
CA ALA A 159 3.00 1.24 -2.98
C ALA A 159 3.79 0.41 -1.97
N GLU A 160 5.12 0.41 -2.04
CA GLU A 160 5.99 -0.23 -1.04
C GLU A 160 6.09 0.55 0.27
N GLN A 161 5.75 1.85 0.28
CA GLN A 161 5.76 2.67 1.49
C GLN A 161 4.54 2.35 2.37
N ALA A 162 4.78 1.92 3.60
CA ALA A 162 3.74 1.82 4.59
C ALA A 162 3.04 3.17 4.81
N GLY A 163 1.72 3.14 5.05
CA GLY A 163 0.90 4.32 5.20
C GLY A 163 0.49 5.07 3.92
N THR A 164 1.09 4.79 2.75
CA THR A 164 0.61 5.42 1.49
C THR A 164 -0.81 5.02 1.16
N SER A 165 -1.51 5.86 0.40
CA SER A 165 -2.83 5.57 -0.16
C SER A 165 -2.91 5.79 -1.68
N MET A 166 -1.77 5.91 -2.38
CA MET A 166 -1.74 6.25 -3.81
C MET A 166 -1.95 5.05 -4.77
N LEU A 167 -1.43 3.87 -4.43
CA LEU A 167 -1.67 2.63 -5.17
C LEU A 167 -1.82 1.49 -4.15
N LEU A 168 -3.00 0.88 -4.11
CA LEU A 168 -3.37 -0.10 -3.09
C LEU A 168 -4.04 -1.32 -3.70
N ALA A 169 -3.70 -2.50 -3.18
CA ALA A 169 -4.47 -3.71 -3.39
C ALA A 169 -5.67 -3.73 -2.43
N VAL A 170 -6.88 -3.96 -2.95
CA VAL A 170 -8.10 -3.97 -2.13
C VAL A 170 -8.10 -5.15 -1.16
N THR A 171 -7.57 -6.30 -1.54
CA THR A 171 -7.39 -7.44 -0.61
C THR A 171 -6.52 -7.07 0.59
N ASP A 172 -5.48 -6.25 0.41
CA ASP A 172 -4.61 -5.84 1.51
C ASP A 172 -5.35 -4.87 2.45
N LEU A 173 -6.19 -3.97 1.91
CA LEU A 173 -7.05 -3.10 2.71
C LEU A 173 -8.08 -3.87 3.53
N LEU A 174 -8.68 -4.89 2.93
CA LEU A 174 -9.62 -5.78 3.63
C LEU A 174 -8.89 -6.58 4.72
N ALA A 175 -7.74 -7.18 4.42
CA ALA A 175 -6.96 -7.96 5.37
C ALA A 175 -6.32 -7.12 6.49
N GLU A 176 -6.11 -5.81 6.29
CA GLU A 176 -5.69 -4.86 7.33
C GLU A 176 -6.82 -4.62 8.37
N HIS A 177 -8.09 -4.81 7.98
CA HIS A 177 -9.24 -4.52 8.84
C HIS A 177 -9.98 -5.77 9.34
N TRP A 178 -10.03 -6.87 8.58
CA TRP A 178 -10.73 -8.09 8.97
C TRP A 178 -9.78 -9.30 9.04
N ALA A 179 -9.95 -10.09 10.10
CA ALA A 179 -9.43 -11.44 10.20
C ALA A 179 -10.44 -12.43 9.63
N THR A 180 -9.94 -13.34 8.80
CA THR A 180 -10.68 -14.47 8.23
C THR A 180 -10.21 -15.77 8.87
N GLY A 181 -10.97 -16.85 8.65
CA GLY A 181 -10.57 -18.20 9.08
C GLY A 181 -9.55 -18.88 8.15
N GLN A 182 -9.15 -18.22 7.07
CA GLN A 182 -8.28 -18.77 6.02
C GLN A 182 -6.85 -18.21 6.10
N SER A 183 -5.96 -18.73 5.27
CA SER A 183 -4.56 -18.28 5.21
C SER A 183 -4.43 -16.90 4.57
N ALA A 184 -3.32 -16.22 4.88
CA ALA A 184 -2.99 -14.94 4.24
C ALA A 184 -2.76 -15.04 2.71
N LEU A 185 -2.53 -16.25 2.18
CA LEU A 185 -2.45 -16.48 0.75
C LEU A 185 -3.85 -16.48 0.12
N GLU A 186 -4.80 -17.16 0.75
CA GLU A 186 -6.21 -17.21 0.32
C GLU A 186 -6.88 -15.84 0.45
N ASP A 187 -6.51 -15.05 1.46
CA ASP A 187 -6.96 -13.65 1.61
C ASP A 187 -6.62 -12.75 0.40
N ARG A 188 -5.69 -13.16 -0.47
CA ARG A 188 -5.36 -12.43 -1.72
C ARG A 188 -6.34 -12.72 -2.86
N ASN A 189 -7.26 -13.67 -2.70
CA ASN A 189 -8.37 -13.86 -3.61
C ASN A 189 -9.53 -12.96 -3.16
N LEU A 190 -9.85 -11.94 -3.96
CA LEU A 190 -10.88 -10.96 -3.66
C LEU A 190 -12.26 -11.60 -3.42
N ALA A 191 -12.63 -12.63 -4.18
CA ALA A 191 -13.91 -13.31 -4.02
C ALA A 191 -13.99 -14.06 -2.69
N SER A 192 -12.90 -14.75 -2.34
CA SER A 192 -12.82 -15.53 -1.11
C SER A 192 -12.83 -14.63 0.14
N ILE A 193 -12.05 -13.55 0.18
CA ILE A 193 -12.07 -12.62 1.33
C ILE A 193 -13.42 -11.89 1.45
N MET A 194 -14.06 -11.53 0.34
CA MET A 194 -15.41 -10.96 0.38
C MET A 194 -16.46 -11.96 0.85
N ALA A 195 -16.34 -13.24 0.49
CA ALA A 195 -17.22 -14.30 0.99
C ALA A 195 -17.14 -14.46 2.52
N TRP A 196 -15.96 -14.24 3.12
CA TRP A 196 -15.79 -14.23 4.57
C TRP A 196 -16.43 -13.02 5.25
N ILE A 197 -16.31 -11.84 4.66
CA ILE A 197 -16.69 -10.57 5.31
C ILE A 197 -18.17 -10.25 5.08
N GLU A 198 -18.63 -10.39 3.85
CA GLU A 198 -19.99 -10.04 3.42
C GLU A 198 -20.46 -11.08 2.39
N PRO A 199 -20.81 -12.31 2.83
CA PRO A 199 -21.29 -13.35 1.93
C PRO A 199 -22.55 -12.87 1.20
N PRO A 200 -22.76 -13.29 -0.07
CA PRO A 200 -23.97 -12.97 -0.81
C PRO A 200 -25.23 -13.36 -0.04
N SER A 201 -26.28 -12.53 -0.14
CA SER A 201 -27.55 -12.76 0.55
C SER A 201 -28.11 -14.15 0.26
N GLY A 202 -28.38 -14.91 1.33
CA GLY A 202 -28.93 -16.26 1.26
C GLY A 202 -27.89 -17.38 1.18
N LEU A 203 -26.60 -17.05 1.09
CA LEU A 203 -25.50 -18.01 1.18
C LEU A 203 -24.83 -17.96 2.55
N THR A 204 -24.41 -19.13 3.03
CA THR A 204 -23.47 -19.22 4.15
C THR A 204 -22.05 -18.89 3.67
N VAL A 205 -21.14 -18.53 4.59
CA VAL A 205 -19.72 -18.30 4.25
C VAL A 205 -19.11 -19.52 3.56
N ALA A 206 -19.42 -20.74 4.02
CA ALA A 206 -18.91 -21.97 3.41
C ALA A 206 -19.33 -22.11 1.93
N GLN A 207 -20.61 -21.89 1.63
CA GLN A 207 -21.12 -21.95 0.24
C GLN A 207 -20.52 -20.84 -0.62
N ALA A 208 -20.42 -19.63 -0.07
CA ALA A 208 -19.83 -18.50 -0.79
C ALA A 208 -18.34 -18.72 -1.08
N LEU A 209 -17.61 -19.42 -0.21
CA LEU A 209 -16.22 -19.81 -0.44
C LEU A 209 -16.08 -20.88 -1.53
N GLU A 210 -16.94 -21.90 -1.51
CA GLU A 210 -16.97 -22.93 -2.56
C GLU A 210 -17.21 -22.30 -3.95
N ASP A 211 -18.13 -21.34 -4.03
CA ASP A 211 -18.33 -20.56 -5.24
C ASP A 211 -17.05 -19.77 -5.59
N ALA A 212 -16.47 -19.04 -4.63
CA ALA A 212 -15.30 -18.17 -4.83
C ALA A 212 -14.03 -18.92 -5.30
N GLU A 213 -13.91 -20.21 -4.98
CA GLU A 213 -12.83 -21.08 -5.43
C GLU A 213 -13.09 -21.68 -6.83
N ASN A 214 -14.33 -21.64 -7.31
CA ASN A 214 -14.72 -22.16 -8.61
C ASN A 214 -14.48 -21.12 -9.73
N PRO A 215 -13.45 -21.30 -10.60
CA PRO A 215 -13.11 -20.32 -11.62
C PRO A 215 -14.17 -20.15 -12.72
N THR A 216 -15.11 -21.09 -12.85
CA THR A 216 -16.25 -20.97 -13.77
C THR A 216 -17.32 -20.02 -13.23
N VAL A 217 -17.49 -19.98 -11.90
CA VAL A 217 -18.45 -19.10 -11.22
C VAL A 217 -17.81 -17.74 -10.95
N TRP A 218 -16.61 -17.76 -10.34
CA TRP A 218 -15.80 -16.60 -10.02
C TRP A 218 -14.44 -16.68 -10.71
N PRO A 219 -14.29 -16.09 -11.90
CA PRO A 219 -13.01 -15.95 -12.55
C PRO A 219 -11.96 -15.33 -11.62
N PRO A 220 -10.67 -15.74 -11.72
CA PRO A 220 -9.61 -15.13 -10.93
C PRO A 220 -9.61 -13.60 -11.08
N ALA A 221 -9.41 -12.89 -9.97
CA ALA A 221 -9.37 -11.42 -9.94
C ALA A 221 -8.16 -10.79 -10.66
N GLY A 222 -7.40 -11.59 -11.41
CA GLY A 222 -6.19 -11.20 -12.11
C GLY A 222 -4.95 -11.17 -11.20
N PRO A 223 -3.78 -10.80 -11.76
CA PRO A 223 -3.60 -10.42 -13.16
C PRO A 223 -3.62 -11.63 -14.10
N THR A 224 -3.35 -12.84 -13.62
CA THR A 224 -3.35 -14.03 -14.46
C THR A 224 -4.75 -14.63 -14.59
N THR A 225 -5.12 -15.03 -15.81
CA THR A 225 -6.33 -15.82 -16.11
C THR A 225 -6.17 -17.29 -15.75
N SER A 226 -7.26 -18.07 -15.75
CA SER A 226 -7.15 -19.51 -15.52
C SER A 226 -6.57 -20.23 -16.75
N PRO A 227 -5.72 -21.26 -16.58
CA PRO A 227 -5.18 -22.01 -17.71
C PRO A 227 -6.25 -22.67 -18.58
N GLU A 228 -7.36 -23.10 -17.99
CA GLU A 228 -8.49 -23.68 -18.72
C GLU A 228 -9.17 -22.64 -19.62
N PHE A 229 -9.36 -21.41 -19.12
CA PHE A 229 -9.88 -20.31 -19.91
C PHE A 229 -8.97 -19.98 -21.09
N ASP A 230 -7.67 -19.90 -20.83
CA ASP A 230 -6.65 -19.56 -21.82
C ASP A 230 -6.61 -20.58 -22.96
N ASN A 231 -6.55 -21.86 -22.63
CA ASN A 231 -6.41 -22.93 -23.60
C ASN A 231 -7.69 -23.17 -24.40
N THR A 232 -8.86 -23.11 -23.77
CA THR A 232 -10.13 -23.50 -24.38
C THR A 232 -10.78 -22.35 -25.16
N TYR A 233 -10.86 -21.18 -24.53
CA TYR A 233 -11.66 -20.07 -25.05
C TYR A 233 -10.79 -18.97 -25.64
N LEU A 234 -9.80 -18.47 -24.90
CA LEU A 234 -8.98 -17.34 -25.32
C LEU A 234 -8.14 -17.67 -26.56
N SER A 235 -7.46 -18.82 -26.56
CA SER A 235 -6.63 -19.24 -27.70
C SER A 235 -7.44 -19.35 -29.00
N THR A 236 -8.68 -19.84 -28.90
CA THR A 236 -9.62 -19.97 -30.03
C THR A 236 -10.05 -18.60 -30.53
N ALA A 237 -10.39 -17.67 -29.62
CA ALA A 237 -10.79 -16.31 -29.98
C ALA A 237 -9.65 -15.54 -30.66
N ILE A 238 -8.42 -15.63 -30.15
CA ILE A 238 -7.23 -15.01 -30.74
C ILE A 238 -6.97 -15.59 -32.15
N LYS A 239 -7.03 -16.91 -32.34
CA LYS A 239 -6.87 -17.54 -33.66
C LYS A 239 -7.91 -17.05 -34.69
N ARG A 240 -9.16 -16.85 -34.26
CA ARG A 240 -10.21 -16.29 -35.12
C ARG A 240 -9.93 -14.83 -35.50
N PHE A 241 -9.47 -14.03 -34.53
CA PHE A 241 -9.07 -12.66 -34.77
C PHE A 241 -7.89 -12.57 -35.76
N ASP A 242 -6.86 -13.42 -35.58
CA ASP A 242 -5.72 -13.48 -36.48
C ASP A 242 -6.12 -13.94 -37.90
N ALA A 243 -6.98 -14.95 -38.02
CA ALA A 243 -7.48 -15.43 -39.31
C ALA A 243 -8.28 -14.33 -40.05
N ALA A 244 -9.15 -13.60 -39.33
CA ALA A 244 -9.89 -12.48 -39.89
C ALA A 244 -8.95 -11.36 -40.36
N ARG A 245 -7.90 -11.05 -39.58
CA ARG A 245 -6.89 -10.05 -39.94
C ARG A 245 -6.07 -10.48 -41.16
N ALA A 246 -5.69 -11.74 -41.26
CA ALA A 246 -4.96 -12.29 -42.40
C ALA A 246 -5.81 -12.27 -43.69
N ALA A 247 -7.11 -12.53 -43.58
CA ALA A 247 -8.05 -12.44 -44.69
C ALA A 247 -8.34 -10.99 -45.14
N GLY A 248 -8.05 -10.00 -44.30
CA GLY A 248 -8.22 -8.57 -44.60
C GLY A 248 -9.67 -8.10 -44.68
N ASP A 249 -10.64 -8.89 -44.20
CA ASP A 249 -12.06 -8.54 -44.19
C ASP A 249 -12.39 -7.65 -42.97
N PRO A 250 -12.72 -6.35 -43.16
CA PRO A 250 -13.00 -5.45 -42.05
C PRO A 250 -14.19 -5.87 -41.18
N ALA A 251 -15.21 -6.51 -41.77
CA ALA A 251 -16.40 -6.94 -41.03
C ALA A 251 -16.09 -8.16 -40.14
N ALA A 252 -15.34 -9.12 -40.68
CA ALA A 252 -14.86 -10.27 -39.91
C ALA A 252 -13.92 -9.85 -38.77
N ILE A 253 -13.02 -8.89 -39.02
CA ILE A 253 -12.11 -8.35 -37.99
C ILE A 253 -12.91 -7.70 -36.86
N ALA A 254 -13.87 -6.83 -37.20
CA ALA A 254 -14.71 -6.16 -36.21
C ALA A 254 -15.51 -7.16 -35.38
N THR A 255 -16.05 -8.21 -36.01
CA THR A 255 -16.79 -9.28 -35.33
C THR A 255 -15.89 -10.06 -34.38
N ALA A 256 -14.74 -10.54 -34.84
CA ALA A 256 -13.80 -11.28 -33.99
C ALA A 256 -13.25 -10.43 -32.83
N GLN A 257 -13.06 -9.14 -33.06
CA GLN A 257 -12.67 -8.20 -32.00
C GLN A 257 -13.77 -8.01 -30.96
N ALA A 258 -15.03 -7.90 -31.38
CA ALA A 258 -16.18 -7.82 -30.47
C ALA A 258 -16.33 -9.10 -29.65
N ASP A 259 -16.23 -10.27 -30.27
CA ASP A 259 -16.27 -11.57 -29.59
C ASP A 259 -15.17 -11.70 -28.52
N LEU A 260 -13.94 -11.29 -28.85
CA LEU A 260 -12.82 -11.29 -27.91
C LEU A 260 -13.05 -10.30 -26.76
N HIS A 261 -13.61 -9.12 -27.06
CA HIS A 261 -13.95 -8.12 -26.05
C HIS A 261 -15.02 -8.62 -25.08
N ASP A 262 -16.07 -9.26 -25.58
CA ASP A 262 -17.13 -9.84 -24.77
C ASP A 262 -16.64 -11.02 -23.92
N LEU A 263 -15.80 -11.89 -24.50
CA LEU A 263 -15.20 -13.03 -23.81
C LEU A 263 -14.34 -12.57 -22.61
N ILE A 264 -13.44 -11.62 -22.83
CA ILE A 264 -12.61 -11.03 -21.75
C ILE A 264 -13.48 -10.23 -20.78
N GLY A 265 -14.50 -9.54 -21.29
CA GLY A 265 -15.46 -8.82 -20.48
C GLY A 265 -16.16 -9.74 -19.47
N ALA A 266 -16.53 -10.95 -19.87
CA ALA A 266 -17.12 -11.94 -18.97
C ALA A 266 -16.17 -12.34 -17.82
N GLN A 267 -14.85 -12.35 -18.05
CA GLN A 267 -13.84 -12.66 -17.02
C GLN A 267 -13.64 -11.50 -16.03
N ILE A 268 -13.66 -10.24 -16.48
CA ILE A 268 -13.30 -9.09 -15.62
C ILE A 268 -14.52 -8.45 -14.93
N LYS A 269 -15.71 -8.46 -15.55
CA LYS A 269 -16.92 -7.81 -15.01
C LYS A 269 -17.29 -8.28 -13.59
N PRO A 270 -17.16 -9.58 -13.21
CA PRO A 270 -17.41 -10.02 -11.84
C PRO A 270 -16.50 -9.33 -10.83
N THR A 271 -15.18 -9.34 -11.07
CA THR A 271 -14.17 -8.66 -10.24
C THR A 271 -14.42 -7.16 -10.17
N TRP A 272 -14.84 -6.53 -11.26
CA TRP A 272 -15.21 -5.11 -11.27
C TRP A 272 -16.33 -4.79 -10.28
N ARG A 273 -17.44 -5.55 -10.31
CA ARG A 273 -18.54 -5.33 -9.37
C ARG A 273 -18.07 -5.50 -7.92
N MET A 274 -17.33 -6.57 -7.66
CA MET A 274 -16.81 -6.91 -6.34
C MET A 274 -15.82 -5.89 -5.79
N MET A 275 -14.96 -5.32 -6.64
CA MET A 275 -14.08 -4.20 -6.27
C MET A 275 -14.88 -3.02 -5.70
N TRP A 276 -15.99 -2.66 -6.35
CA TRP A 276 -16.83 -1.56 -5.88
C TRP A 276 -17.63 -1.90 -4.62
N ASP A 277 -18.01 -3.16 -4.43
CA ASP A 277 -18.64 -3.63 -3.20
C ASP A 277 -17.65 -3.60 -2.02
N ALA A 278 -16.41 -4.08 -2.23
CA ALA A 278 -15.33 -3.95 -1.24
C ALA A 278 -15.00 -2.49 -0.90
N ILE A 279 -14.97 -1.59 -1.90
CA ILE A 279 -14.78 -0.15 -1.67
C ILE A 279 -15.94 0.41 -0.83
N ALA A 280 -17.18 0.01 -1.10
CA ALA A 280 -18.34 0.47 -0.33
C ALA A 280 -18.27 0.00 1.12
N LEU A 281 -17.89 -1.26 1.34
CA LEU A 281 -17.66 -1.84 2.66
C LEU A 281 -16.57 -1.08 3.43
N LEU A 282 -15.40 -0.85 2.81
CA LEU A 282 -14.29 -0.09 3.39
C LEU A 282 -14.66 1.38 3.68
N ARG A 283 -15.60 1.96 2.95
CA ARG A 283 -16.14 3.30 3.24
C ARG A 283 -17.06 3.32 4.45
N GLY A 284 -17.67 2.19 4.80
CA GLY A 284 -18.47 2.02 6.01
C GLY A 284 -17.62 2.06 7.30
N VAL A 285 -16.32 1.80 7.19
CA VAL A 285 -15.37 1.87 8.31
C VAL A 285 -14.91 3.31 8.53
N ALA A 286 -14.96 3.76 9.79
CA ALA A 286 -14.50 5.10 10.18
C ALA A 286 -13.01 5.29 9.88
N GLU A 287 -12.64 6.45 9.32
CA GLU A 287 -11.24 6.79 9.02
C GLU A 287 -10.46 7.14 10.29
N ALA A 288 -9.24 6.64 10.41
CA ALA A 288 -8.39 6.87 11.58
C ALA A 288 -7.95 8.35 11.67
N PRO A 289 -7.84 8.94 12.88
CA PRO A 289 -7.49 10.35 13.07
C PRO A 289 -6.23 10.83 12.34
N ARG A 290 -5.14 10.05 12.31
CA ARG A 290 -3.87 10.45 11.68
C ARG A 290 -3.79 10.13 10.18
N THR A 291 -4.86 9.61 9.58
CA THR A 291 -4.89 9.35 8.13
C THR A 291 -4.63 10.63 7.33
N SER A 292 -5.08 11.79 7.81
CA SER A 292 -4.78 13.09 7.19
C SER A 292 -3.28 13.43 7.16
N THR A 293 -2.54 13.01 8.18
CA THR A 293 -1.08 13.22 8.25
C THR A 293 -0.37 12.36 7.20
N ARG A 294 -0.79 11.11 7.02
CA ARG A 294 -0.29 10.22 5.95
C ARG A 294 -0.61 10.77 4.57
N LEU A 295 -1.84 11.25 4.38
CA LEU A 295 -2.25 11.88 3.13
C LEU A 295 -1.41 13.13 2.80
N ALA A 296 -1.00 13.90 3.82
CA ALA A 296 -0.08 15.02 3.61
C ALA A 296 1.31 14.57 3.12
N GLN A 297 1.79 13.40 3.56
CA GLN A 297 3.03 12.80 3.05
C GLN A 297 2.88 12.35 1.59
N ASP A 298 1.76 11.70 1.24
CA ASP A 298 1.45 11.33 -0.15
C ASP A 298 1.41 12.57 -1.04
N ARG A 299 0.75 13.66 -0.58
CA ARG A 299 0.69 14.94 -1.32
C ARG A 299 2.07 15.54 -1.54
N LYS A 300 2.97 15.43 -0.55
CA LYS A 300 4.36 15.87 -0.68
C LYS A 300 5.13 15.03 -1.71
N ALA A 301 4.98 13.70 -1.67
CA ALA A 301 5.60 12.80 -2.65
C ALA A 301 5.10 13.07 -4.08
N PHE A 302 3.78 13.20 -4.23
CA PHE A 302 3.13 13.49 -5.51
C PHE A 302 3.55 14.86 -6.07
N THR A 303 3.57 15.90 -5.23
CA THR A 303 4.04 17.24 -5.64
C THR A 303 5.50 17.18 -6.09
N GLY A 304 6.37 16.57 -5.27
CA GLY A 304 7.80 16.48 -5.60
C GLY A 304 8.06 15.72 -6.90
N TYR A 305 7.31 14.64 -7.17
CA TYR A 305 7.45 13.90 -8.42
C TYR A 305 6.88 14.65 -9.63
N SER A 306 5.77 15.37 -9.46
CA SER A 306 5.22 16.23 -10.51
C SER A 306 6.19 17.36 -10.87
N ASP A 307 6.75 18.05 -9.88
CA ASP A 307 7.76 19.10 -10.08
C ASP A 307 9.00 18.55 -10.79
N TYR A 308 9.41 17.32 -10.46
CA TYR A 308 10.49 16.63 -11.17
C TYR A 308 10.14 16.36 -12.64
N GLN A 309 8.93 15.89 -12.94
CA GLN A 309 8.49 15.66 -14.32
C GLN A 309 8.38 16.95 -15.14
N GLU A 310 8.09 18.08 -14.50
CA GLU A 310 8.02 19.41 -15.12
C GLU A 310 9.38 20.13 -15.23
N SER A 311 10.46 19.53 -14.70
CA SER A 311 11.80 20.10 -14.77
C SER A 311 12.39 20.05 -16.18
N GLU A 312 13.54 20.72 -16.40
CA GLU A 312 14.16 20.83 -17.73
C GLU A 312 14.67 19.48 -18.30
N ASP A 313 15.12 18.54 -17.45
CA ASP A 313 15.62 17.22 -17.86
C ASP A 313 15.00 16.07 -17.01
N PRO A 314 13.70 15.75 -17.22
CA PRO A 314 13.00 14.73 -16.45
C PRO A 314 13.34 13.33 -16.96
N ARG A 315 14.41 12.75 -16.42
CA ARG A 315 14.86 11.40 -16.76
C ARG A 315 13.93 10.32 -16.22
N PRO A 316 13.74 9.18 -16.93
CA PRO A 316 13.04 8.04 -16.37
C PRO A 316 13.77 7.47 -15.15
N GLN A 317 13.01 6.95 -14.19
CA GLN A 317 13.57 6.23 -13.04
C GLN A 317 14.44 5.07 -13.50
N ARG A 318 15.56 4.86 -12.80
CA ARG A 318 16.58 3.87 -13.17
C ARG A 318 16.01 2.45 -13.26
N ARG A 319 16.63 1.59 -14.07
CA ARG A 319 16.27 0.16 -14.13
C ARG A 319 16.65 -0.58 -12.85
N ARG A 320 17.77 -0.19 -12.25
CA ARG A 320 18.31 -0.76 -11.00
C ARG A 320 18.78 0.39 -10.13
N ASP A 321 18.54 0.25 -8.83
CA ASP A 321 19.13 1.14 -7.84
C ASP A 321 20.63 0.85 -7.73
N ASP A 322 21.43 1.90 -7.52
CA ASP A 322 22.79 1.73 -7.04
C ASP A 322 22.77 1.42 -5.53
N ALA A 323 23.91 1.00 -4.97
CA ALA A 323 23.98 0.58 -3.57
C ALA A 323 23.51 1.69 -2.60
N ILE A 324 23.89 2.94 -2.85
CA ILE A 324 23.49 4.09 -2.03
C ILE A 324 21.99 4.39 -2.18
N GLY A 325 21.47 4.35 -3.41
CA GLY A 325 20.05 4.51 -3.71
C GLY A 325 19.20 3.44 -3.02
N ALA A 326 19.64 2.18 -3.07
CA ALA A 326 19.00 1.08 -2.38
C ALA A 326 19.03 1.26 -0.85
N ALA A 327 20.15 1.70 -0.27
CA ALA A 327 20.26 1.97 1.16
C ALA A 327 19.36 3.15 1.61
N ARG A 328 19.32 4.24 0.82
CA ARG A 328 18.41 5.37 1.04
C ARG A 328 16.95 4.94 0.97
N ARG A 329 16.61 4.09 0.00
CA ARG A 329 15.28 3.52 -0.18
C ARG A 329 14.88 2.63 0.99
N LEU A 330 15.74 1.70 1.41
CA LEU A 330 15.49 0.84 2.56
C LEU A 330 15.25 1.66 3.84
N SER A 331 16.11 2.63 4.12
CA SER A 331 15.95 3.50 5.30
C SER A 331 14.64 4.29 5.29
N ARG A 332 14.19 4.73 4.11
CA ARG A 332 12.87 5.37 3.95
C ARG A 332 11.72 4.38 4.21
N LEU A 333 11.81 3.15 3.71
CA LEU A 333 10.78 2.12 3.90
C LEU A 333 10.66 1.68 5.37
N GLU A 334 11.78 1.43 6.04
CA GLU A 334 11.81 1.07 7.47
C GLU A 334 11.21 2.18 8.34
N ARG A 335 11.53 3.44 8.02
CA ARG A 335 10.98 4.59 8.72
C ARG A 335 9.47 4.70 8.51
N ALA A 336 9.01 4.57 7.26
CA ALA A 336 7.58 4.60 6.94
C ALA A 336 6.82 3.48 7.67
N GLN A 337 7.39 2.27 7.73
CA GLN A 337 6.81 1.14 8.45
C GLN A 337 6.68 1.45 9.94
N ALA A 338 7.76 1.90 10.59
CA ALA A 338 7.77 2.22 12.01
C ALA A 338 6.78 3.36 12.36
N ASP A 339 6.71 4.40 11.53
CA ASP A 339 5.79 5.52 11.73
C ASP A 339 4.34 5.09 11.53
N PHE A 340 4.04 4.29 10.50
CA PHE A 340 2.70 3.77 10.23
C PHE A 340 2.21 2.87 11.37
N GLU A 341 3.03 1.92 11.81
CA GLU A 341 2.69 1.01 12.90
C GLU A 341 2.45 1.74 14.23
N ALA A 342 3.29 2.72 14.56
CA ALA A 342 3.14 3.52 15.78
C ALA A 342 1.87 4.37 15.74
N ASP A 343 1.58 5.00 14.60
CA ASP A 343 0.37 5.78 14.42
C ASP A 343 -0.90 4.92 14.49
N MET A 344 -0.89 3.71 13.90
CA MET A 344 -2.01 2.77 14.00
C MET A 344 -2.29 2.41 15.45
N ALA A 345 -1.24 2.06 16.22
CA ALA A 345 -1.36 1.72 17.63
C ALA A 345 -1.78 2.93 18.50
N PHE A 346 -1.42 4.15 18.09
CA PHE A 346 -1.86 5.36 18.76
C PHE A 346 -3.34 5.66 18.51
N ASP A 347 -3.80 5.49 17.27
CA ASP A 347 -5.16 5.83 16.86
C ASP A 347 -6.19 4.76 17.25
N ASP A 348 -5.78 3.48 17.24
CA ASP A 348 -6.70 2.34 17.29
C ASP A 348 -6.55 1.50 18.56
N PRO A 349 -7.60 1.39 19.38
CA PRO A 349 -7.55 0.61 20.61
C PRO A 349 -7.34 -0.90 20.36
N PHE A 350 -7.74 -1.44 19.21
CA PHE A 350 -7.55 -2.87 18.91
C PHE A 350 -6.10 -3.16 18.56
N VAL A 351 -5.48 -2.29 17.75
CA VAL A 351 -4.03 -2.37 17.45
C VAL A 351 -3.21 -2.18 18.72
N LEU A 352 -3.61 -1.25 19.58
CA LEU A 352 -2.96 -1.05 20.88
C LEU A 352 -3.09 -2.27 21.79
N ALA A 353 -4.28 -2.88 21.89
CA ALA A 353 -4.49 -4.10 22.66
C ALA A 353 -3.62 -5.25 22.18
N ASP A 354 -3.41 -5.35 20.87
CA ASP A 354 -2.55 -6.35 20.28
C ASP A 354 -1.07 -6.15 20.66
N ARG A 355 -0.57 -4.91 20.58
CA ARG A 355 0.78 -4.52 21.07
C ARG A 355 0.95 -4.77 22.56
N ARG A 356 -0.10 -4.54 23.35
CA ARG A 356 -0.12 -4.83 24.79
C ARG A 356 0.04 -6.33 25.06
N SER A 357 -0.61 -7.18 24.28
CA SER A 357 -0.47 -8.65 24.42
C SER A 357 0.94 -9.16 24.15
N ALA A 358 1.69 -8.48 23.28
CA ALA A 358 3.10 -8.78 22.99
C ALA A 358 4.07 -8.18 24.01
N GLY A 359 3.59 -7.26 24.85
CA GLY A 359 4.36 -6.46 25.80
C GLY A 359 5.19 -5.35 25.20
N GLU A 360 4.82 -4.93 23.99
CA GLU A 360 5.37 -3.79 23.26
C GLU A 360 4.66 -2.47 23.62
N ALA A 361 3.56 -2.57 24.37
CA ALA A 361 2.80 -1.48 24.96
C ALA A 361 2.20 -1.97 26.29
N PHE A 362 1.66 -1.07 27.12
CA PHE A 362 0.93 -1.47 28.33
C PHE A 362 -0.16 -0.47 28.69
N ALA A 363 -1.19 -0.92 29.38
CA ALA A 363 -2.20 -0.07 29.99
C ALA A 363 -2.50 -0.53 31.41
N GLY A 364 -2.81 0.42 32.29
CA GLY A 364 -3.02 0.14 33.69
C GLY A 364 -3.60 1.30 34.46
N GLU A 365 -3.72 1.12 35.76
CA GLU A 365 -4.18 2.15 36.69
C GLU A 365 -2.96 2.81 37.36
N VAL A 366 -2.97 4.13 37.48
CA VAL A 366 -1.98 4.87 38.25
C VAL A 366 -2.24 4.64 39.74
N VAL A 367 -1.38 3.88 40.41
CA VAL A 367 -1.52 3.57 41.84
C VAL A 367 -0.82 4.59 42.73
N GLU A 368 0.21 5.24 42.20
CA GLU A 368 0.96 6.29 42.89
C GLU A 368 1.28 7.41 41.92
N ALA A 369 1.18 8.66 42.35
CA ALA A 369 1.49 9.83 41.54
C ALA A 369 2.16 10.91 42.38
N GLU A 370 3.26 11.45 41.86
CA GLU A 370 3.98 12.60 42.41
C GLU A 370 3.87 13.81 41.44
N PRO A 371 2.68 14.44 41.33
CA PRO A 371 2.44 15.48 40.32
C PRO A 371 3.30 16.74 40.51
N GLY A 372 3.70 17.04 41.74
CA GLY A 372 4.47 18.24 42.12
C GLY A 372 5.99 18.09 42.06
N ARG A 373 6.52 16.94 41.60
CA ARG A 373 7.95 16.66 41.65
C ARG A 373 8.76 17.62 40.76
N VAL A 374 9.75 18.28 41.36
CA VAL A 374 10.66 19.22 40.69
C VAL A 374 12.09 18.72 40.79
N VAL A 375 12.80 18.72 39.66
CA VAL A 375 14.21 18.32 39.57
C VAL A 375 15.03 19.48 39.03
N VAL A 376 16.29 19.56 39.46
CA VAL A 376 17.27 20.49 38.89
C VAL A 376 17.88 19.85 37.65
N SER A 377 17.67 20.44 36.48
CA SER A 377 18.22 19.93 35.22
C SER A 377 19.74 20.13 35.14
N ALA A 378 20.39 19.46 34.18
CA ALA A 378 21.83 19.65 33.91
C ALA A 378 22.21 21.12 33.59
N ALA A 379 21.26 21.92 33.11
CA ALA A 379 21.41 23.35 32.88
C ALA A 379 21.14 24.21 34.15
N ASN A 380 21.13 23.59 35.34
CA ASN A 380 20.84 24.19 36.63
C ASN A 380 19.47 24.90 36.71
N ARG A 381 18.45 24.39 36.01
CA ARG A 381 17.08 24.95 36.01
C ARG A 381 16.12 24.02 36.73
N ARG A 382 15.29 24.60 37.62
CA ARG A 382 14.17 23.89 38.27
C ARG A 382 13.11 23.54 37.24
N THR A 383 12.88 22.25 37.03
CA THR A 383 11.97 21.74 35.99
C THR A 383 10.99 20.74 36.60
N LEU A 384 9.71 20.85 36.21
CA LEU A 384 8.67 19.91 36.65
C LEU A 384 8.90 18.55 35.98
N ARG A 385 9.02 17.49 36.79
CA ARG A 385 9.22 16.09 36.38
C ARG A 385 8.32 15.17 37.21
N PRO A 386 7.01 15.22 36.97
CA PRO A 386 6.05 14.35 37.65
C PRO A 386 6.43 12.89 37.46
N ARG A 387 6.21 12.09 38.50
CA ARG A 387 6.35 10.64 38.44
C ARG A 387 5.03 9.96 38.70
N ALA A 388 4.84 8.80 38.11
CA ALA A 388 3.67 7.97 38.32
C ALA A 388 4.05 6.50 38.28
N THR A 389 3.42 5.69 39.12
CA THR A 389 3.56 4.24 39.11
C THR A 389 2.26 3.66 38.56
N ILE A 390 2.37 2.92 37.47
CA ILE A 390 1.23 2.29 36.79
C ILE A 390 1.23 0.81 37.11
N ARG A 391 0.13 0.30 37.67
CA ARG A 391 -0.07 -1.13 37.86
C ARG A 391 -0.79 -1.71 36.64
N THR A 392 -0.15 -2.67 35.97
CA THR A 392 -0.67 -3.29 34.74
C THR A 392 -0.66 -4.81 34.82
N LEU A 393 -1.65 -5.45 34.20
CA LEU A 393 -1.69 -6.90 34.01
C LEU A 393 -1.08 -7.32 32.66
N ASP A 394 -0.72 -6.35 31.82
CA ASP A 394 -0.09 -6.64 30.55
C ASP A 394 1.35 -7.13 30.78
N PRO A 395 1.87 -8.05 29.96
CA PRO A 395 3.29 -8.33 29.97
C PRO A 395 4.05 -7.04 29.60
N THR A 396 5.07 -6.66 30.34
CA THR A 396 5.85 -5.43 30.07
C THR A 396 7.27 -5.79 29.65
N ARG A 397 7.62 -5.59 28.36
CA ARG A 397 8.96 -5.90 27.81
C ARG A 397 9.75 -4.65 27.44
N LEU A 398 9.24 -3.47 27.77
CA LEU A 398 9.91 -2.21 27.49
C LEU A 398 11.09 -2.02 28.43
N ALA A 399 12.24 -1.61 27.88
CA ALA A 399 13.44 -1.36 28.65
C ALA A 399 13.34 -0.04 29.43
N ASP A 400 14.06 0.05 30.54
CA ASP A 400 14.27 1.32 31.24
C ASP A 400 14.89 2.35 30.29
N GLY A 401 14.46 3.61 30.39
CA GLY A 401 14.82 4.68 29.47
C GLY A 401 13.98 4.76 28.19
N THR A 402 13.07 3.81 27.94
CA THR A 402 12.17 3.87 26.77
C THR A 402 11.27 5.10 26.87
N THR A 403 11.28 5.94 25.84
CA THR A 403 10.37 7.10 25.74
C THR A 403 8.99 6.63 25.28
N LEU A 404 7.95 7.14 25.93
CA LEU A 404 6.56 6.74 25.75
C LEU A 404 5.69 7.92 25.32
N ILE A 405 4.71 7.62 24.49
CA ILE A 405 3.54 8.45 24.19
C ILE A 405 2.28 7.76 24.71
N SER A 406 1.19 8.51 24.88
CA SER A 406 -0.07 7.97 25.37
C SER A 406 -1.25 8.47 24.53
N PRO A 407 -2.12 7.57 24.03
CA PRO A 407 -3.36 7.96 23.35
C PRO A 407 -4.45 8.40 24.33
N THR A 408 -4.28 8.11 25.62
CA THR A 408 -5.20 8.48 26.71
C THR A 408 -4.81 9.78 27.43
N MET A 409 -3.68 10.40 27.05
CA MET A 409 -3.23 11.70 27.53
C MET A 409 -3.24 12.71 26.38
N GLY A 410 -3.04 14.00 26.67
CA GLY A 410 -2.97 15.01 25.62
C GLY A 410 -1.78 14.81 24.66
N ALA A 411 -1.92 15.25 23.42
CA ALA A 411 -0.98 14.95 22.33
C ALA A 411 0.49 15.34 22.56
N SER A 412 0.76 16.30 23.46
CA SER A 412 2.13 16.71 23.82
C SER A 412 2.75 15.90 24.96
N HIS A 413 1.99 15.00 25.59
CA HIS A 413 2.45 14.20 26.72
C HIS A 413 3.52 13.20 26.27
N LYS A 414 4.65 13.21 26.98
CA LYS A 414 5.69 12.18 26.86
C LYS A 414 6.16 11.76 28.23
N ALA A 415 6.47 10.48 28.39
CA ALA A 415 7.05 9.92 29.58
C ALA A 415 8.26 9.05 29.25
N VAL A 416 9.03 8.66 30.26
CA VAL A 416 10.14 7.71 30.13
C VAL A 416 9.99 6.65 31.20
N VAL A 417 10.19 5.38 30.84
CA VAL A 417 10.24 4.27 31.80
C VAL A 417 11.46 4.45 32.71
N ILE A 418 11.23 4.51 34.01
CA ILE A 418 12.30 4.59 35.01
C ILE A 418 12.67 3.19 35.49
N SER A 419 11.67 2.40 35.84
CA SER A 419 11.86 1.02 36.28
C SER A 419 10.58 0.22 36.05
N THR A 420 10.73 -1.09 35.92
CA THR A 420 9.62 -2.05 35.93
C THR A 420 9.89 -3.10 37.00
N THR A 421 8.96 -3.24 37.96
CA THR A 421 9.08 -4.22 39.05
C THR A 421 7.89 -5.20 39.06
N PRO A 422 8.11 -6.50 39.35
CA PRO A 422 7.00 -7.45 39.49
C PRO A 422 6.12 -7.15 40.71
N ASP A 423 4.80 -7.28 40.54
CA ASP A 423 3.78 -7.20 41.59
C ASP A 423 2.81 -8.39 41.48
N GLY A 424 3.26 -9.56 41.96
CA GLY A 424 2.50 -10.81 41.83
C GLY A 424 2.29 -11.20 40.37
N ALA A 425 1.03 -11.17 39.90
CA ALA A 425 0.67 -11.41 38.50
C ALA A 425 0.65 -10.13 37.65
N ALA A 426 0.89 -8.97 38.26
CA ALA A 426 0.97 -7.66 37.61
C ALA A 426 2.42 -7.17 37.55
N SER A 427 2.64 -6.06 36.84
CA SER A 427 3.85 -5.26 36.86
C SER A 427 3.54 -3.86 37.38
N LEU A 428 4.46 -3.27 38.16
CA LEU A 428 4.49 -1.86 38.49
C LEU A 428 5.51 -1.18 37.58
N VAL A 429 5.03 -0.29 36.72
CA VAL A 429 5.88 0.49 35.80
C VAL A 429 5.96 1.91 36.33
N GLU A 430 7.14 2.31 36.79
CA GLU A 430 7.42 3.70 37.18
C GLU A 430 7.77 4.51 35.92
N VAL A 431 7.05 5.60 35.71
CA VAL A 431 7.31 6.52 34.60
C VAL A 431 7.56 7.93 35.09
N GLU A 432 8.47 8.64 34.42
CA GLU A 432 8.70 10.07 34.63
C GLU A 432 8.22 10.85 33.42
N VAL A 433 7.36 11.85 33.62
CA VAL A 433 6.84 12.69 32.54
C VAL A 433 7.94 13.67 32.10
N THR A 434 8.25 13.69 30.80
CA THR A 434 9.34 14.48 30.21
C THR A 434 8.86 15.62 29.31
N ALA A 435 7.63 15.54 28.78
CA ALA A 435 7.02 16.62 28.00
C ALA A 435 5.51 16.77 28.25
N GLY A 436 4.96 17.93 27.90
CA GLY A 436 3.52 18.20 27.93
C GLY A 436 2.96 18.64 29.30
N MET A 437 3.75 18.53 30.38
CA MET A 437 3.33 18.82 31.76
C MET A 437 3.29 20.32 32.13
N GLY A 438 3.70 21.21 31.23
CA GLY A 438 3.85 22.64 31.54
C GLY A 438 5.08 22.95 32.41
N GLY A 439 5.05 24.11 33.07
CA GLY A 439 6.16 24.58 33.91
C GLY A 439 5.82 24.49 35.40
N VAL A 440 6.81 24.68 36.27
CA VAL A 440 6.62 24.63 37.74
C VAL A 440 5.54 25.61 38.23
N LYS A 441 5.46 26.80 37.62
CA LYS A 441 4.47 27.84 37.99
C LYS A 441 3.11 27.69 37.29
N SER A 442 3.05 26.89 36.23
CA SER A 442 1.86 26.70 35.40
C SER A 442 1.82 25.25 34.92
N PRO A 443 1.57 24.30 35.83
CA PRO A 443 1.45 22.89 35.48
C PRO A 443 0.21 22.68 34.61
N ASN A 444 0.37 21.92 33.53
CA ASN A 444 -0.74 21.48 32.70
C ASN A 444 -1.31 20.18 33.30
N THR A 445 -2.24 20.32 34.23
CA THR A 445 -2.81 19.20 34.99
C THR A 445 -3.46 18.13 34.11
N GLY A 446 -3.97 18.49 32.93
CA GLY A 446 -4.52 17.51 31.97
C GLY A 446 -3.48 16.56 31.35
N ASN A 447 -2.18 16.89 31.45
CA ASN A 447 -1.08 16.08 30.95
C ASN A 447 -0.22 15.47 32.06
N ILE A 448 -0.66 15.57 33.32
CA ILE A 448 0.03 14.99 34.47
C ILE A 448 -0.82 13.81 34.97
N PRO A 449 -0.27 12.58 35.02
CA PRO A 449 -0.98 11.43 35.55
C PRO A 449 -1.46 11.66 36.99
N THR A 450 -2.67 11.20 37.28
CA THR A 450 -3.28 11.29 38.62
C THR A 450 -3.59 9.90 39.17
N ALA A 451 -3.51 9.71 40.48
CA ALA A 451 -3.84 8.42 41.10
C ALA A 451 -5.29 8.01 40.82
N GLY A 452 -5.51 6.73 40.51
CA GLY A 452 -6.79 6.17 40.07
C GLY A 452 -7.09 6.33 38.57
N GLN A 453 -6.25 7.05 37.82
CA GLN A 453 -6.43 7.24 36.38
C GLN A 453 -6.01 5.99 35.61
N SER A 454 -6.81 5.57 34.62
CA SER A 454 -6.37 4.56 33.64
C SER A 454 -5.59 5.22 32.50
N ILE A 455 -4.39 4.72 32.22
CA ILE A 455 -3.50 5.24 31.19
C ILE A 455 -2.96 4.08 30.36
N ALA A 456 -2.88 4.29 29.05
CA ALA A 456 -2.15 3.43 28.13
C ALA A 456 -0.90 4.12 27.61
N TYR A 457 0.18 3.36 27.48
CA TYR A 457 1.46 3.81 26.95
C TYR A 457 1.94 2.89 25.84
N LEU A 458 2.60 3.49 24.86
CA LEU A 458 3.35 2.82 23.80
C LEU A 458 4.65 3.58 23.53
N PRO A 459 5.68 2.92 22.98
CA PRO A 459 6.93 3.57 22.61
C PRO A 459 6.72 4.75 21.65
N ASP A 460 7.42 5.85 21.93
CA ASP A 460 7.53 6.96 20.99
C ASP A 460 8.46 6.54 19.84
N PRO A 461 8.02 6.52 18.56
CA PRO A 461 8.93 6.29 17.44
C PRO A 461 10.06 7.34 17.39
N GLY A 462 9.82 8.52 17.99
CA GLY A 462 10.82 9.55 18.20
C GLY A 462 11.22 10.29 16.92
N TRP A 463 11.94 11.39 17.10
CA TRP A 463 12.61 12.04 15.97
C TRP A 463 13.88 11.27 15.61
N ARG A 464 14.00 10.88 14.34
CA ARG A 464 15.18 10.20 13.81
C ARG A 464 15.84 11.09 12.76
N PRO A 465 17.12 11.49 12.91
CA PRO A 465 17.81 12.23 11.86
C PRO A 465 17.80 11.41 10.57
N TRP A 466 17.81 12.09 9.42
CA TRP A 466 18.04 11.39 8.16
C TRP A 466 19.46 10.82 8.16
N PRO A 467 19.65 9.52 7.87
CA PRO A 467 20.98 8.97 7.76
C PRO A 467 21.74 9.71 6.67
N VAL A 468 22.99 10.05 6.98
CA VAL A 468 23.92 10.63 6.02
C VAL A 468 24.59 9.47 5.31
N PHE A 469 24.33 9.36 4.00
CA PHE A 469 24.98 8.37 3.15
C PHE A 469 26.17 9.02 2.42
N PRO A 470 27.25 8.27 2.14
CA PRO A 470 28.37 8.78 1.36
C PRO A 470 27.92 9.22 -0.03
N GLU A 471 28.72 10.08 -0.66
CA GLU A 471 28.58 10.34 -2.09
C GLU A 471 28.91 9.08 -2.90
N ARG A 472 28.48 9.04 -4.16
CA ARG A 472 28.67 7.86 -5.01
C ARG A 472 30.13 7.51 -5.18
N ASP A 473 30.97 8.53 -5.35
CA ASP A 473 32.40 8.36 -5.62
C ASP A 473 33.17 7.94 -4.35
N ASP A 474 32.54 8.11 -3.17
CA ASP A 474 33.07 7.70 -1.87
C ASP A 474 32.54 6.33 -1.40
N ALA A 475 31.70 5.66 -2.20
CA ALA A 475 31.24 4.32 -1.85
C ALA A 475 32.42 3.32 -1.85
N PRO A 476 32.46 2.36 -0.90
CA PRO A 476 33.47 1.32 -0.92
C PRO A 476 33.46 0.55 -2.25
N TRP A 477 34.61 0.03 -2.68
CA TRP A 477 34.76 -0.71 -3.93
C TRP A 477 33.83 -1.93 -4.06
N THR A 478 33.35 -2.47 -2.95
CA THR A 478 32.33 -3.55 -2.90
C THR A 478 30.93 -3.08 -3.28
N HIS A 479 30.72 -1.76 -3.39
CA HIS A 479 29.44 -1.09 -3.63
C HIS A 479 29.48 -0.14 -4.84
N THR A 480 30.65 0.08 -5.44
CA THR A 480 30.77 0.72 -6.74
C THR A 480 30.56 -0.33 -7.83
N THR A 481 29.65 -0.08 -8.77
CA THR A 481 29.39 -0.98 -9.92
C THR A 481 30.48 -0.90 -10.99
N ASP A 482 31.67 -0.41 -10.66
CA ASP A 482 32.80 -0.34 -11.58
C ASP A 482 33.50 -1.70 -11.58
N THR A 483 32.98 -2.63 -12.37
CA THR A 483 33.82 -3.68 -12.92
C THR A 483 34.46 -3.11 -14.19
N PRO A 484 35.76 -2.80 -14.22
CA PRO A 484 36.42 -2.38 -15.44
C PRO A 484 36.48 -3.59 -16.38
N GLY A 485 35.64 -3.63 -17.41
CA GLY A 485 35.70 -4.69 -18.42
C GLY A 485 34.37 -5.23 -18.99
N SER A 486 33.22 -4.56 -18.83
CA SER A 486 32.00 -4.96 -19.55
C SER A 486 31.76 -4.11 -20.82
N ASP A 487 32.69 -4.21 -21.77
CA ASP A 487 32.36 -4.15 -23.20
C ASP A 487 31.83 -5.51 -23.69
N ALA A 488 31.45 -6.40 -22.77
CA ALA A 488 30.61 -7.53 -23.09
C ALA A 488 29.23 -6.98 -23.49
N PRO A 489 28.72 -7.28 -24.69
CA PRO A 489 27.32 -7.00 -24.99
C PRO A 489 26.50 -7.65 -23.87
N ALA A 490 25.55 -6.89 -23.33
CA ALA A 490 24.60 -7.43 -22.35
C ALA A 490 24.10 -8.78 -22.89
N PRO A 491 24.05 -9.86 -22.09
CA PRO A 491 23.36 -11.06 -22.53
C PRO A 491 21.94 -10.60 -22.86
N ASP A 492 21.57 -10.79 -24.12
CA ASP A 492 20.32 -10.35 -24.68
C ASP A 492 19.19 -11.26 -24.20
N GLU A 493 18.90 -11.23 -22.90
CA GLU A 493 17.79 -12.00 -22.32
C GLU A 493 16.45 -11.23 -22.40
N THR A 494 16.37 -10.19 -23.25
CA THR A 494 15.08 -9.64 -23.69
C THR A 494 14.97 -9.42 -25.21
N ALA A 495 15.92 -9.86 -26.01
CA ALA A 495 15.79 -9.97 -27.47
C ALA A 495 16.47 -11.24 -28.05
N ALA A 496 16.60 -12.32 -27.27
CA ALA A 496 16.64 -13.66 -27.84
C ALA A 496 15.22 -14.09 -28.31
N GLU A 497 14.69 -13.37 -29.31
CA GLU A 497 13.76 -13.97 -30.26
C GLU A 497 14.58 -15.00 -31.05
N ALA A 498 14.52 -16.26 -30.63
CA ALA A 498 14.82 -17.36 -31.53
C ALA A 498 13.66 -17.41 -32.53
N TRP A 499 13.87 -16.75 -33.67
CA TRP A 499 13.04 -16.88 -34.86
C TRP A 499 13.05 -18.34 -35.30
N GLY A 500 11.95 -19.04 -35.00
CA GLY A 500 11.57 -20.26 -35.69
C GLY A 500 10.67 -19.86 -36.85
N ASP A 501 11.30 -19.55 -37.99
CA ASP A 501 10.72 -19.87 -39.28
C ASP A 501 10.83 -21.39 -39.40
N ASP A 502 9.71 -22.09 -39.56
CA ASP A 502 9.66 -23.38 -40.25
C ASP A 502 8.20 -23.66 -40.62
N SER A 503 7.94 -23.49 -41.92
CA SER A 503 6.95 -24.15 -42.79
C SER A 503 5.64 -24.70 -42.20
#